data_AF-A0A926HTN4-F1
#
_entry.id   AF-A0A926HTN4-F1
#
_cell.length_a   1.000
_cell.length_b   1.000
_cell.length_c   1.000
_cell.angle_alpha   90.00
_cell.angle_beta   90.00
_cell.angle_gamma   90.00
#
_symmetry.space_group_name_H-M   'P 1'
#
loop_
_entity.id
_entity.type
_entity.pdbx_description
1 polymer ?
#
loop_
_entity_poly.entity_id
_entity_poly.type
_entity_poly.pdbx_seq_one_letter_code
_entity_poly.pdbx_strand_id
1 'polypeptide(L)'
;MRQRGALTARRYRLARKQKNIALTAAAKMSGVSQPTLSAWEGERKNPSVDSLIQMSELYGVSVDYLPGLPEARYHRADLIQPVPVEILPVFHEMPVFSNRYGRAMVDTIEGELLFANGIRMPPKCTLCRRLLQQPV
;
A
#
# COMPACT_ATOMS: atom_id res chain seq x y z
N MET A 1 4.39 27.81 1.94
CA MET A 1 4.97 26.85 0.97
C MET A 1 3.85 26.03 0.32
N ARG A 2 3.41 26.39 -0.89
CA ARG A 2 2.35 25.71 -1.66
C ARG A 2 2.95 25.20 -2.98
N GLN A 3 3.39 23.94 -3.01
CA GLN A 3 3.71 23.24 -4.25
C GLN A 3 3.39 21.74 -4.07
N ARG A 4 2.10 21.40 -4.02
CA ARG A 4 1.59 20.01 -4.14
C ARG A 4 0.47 19.89 -5.17
N GLY A 5 0.18 20.97 -5.89
CA GLY A 5 -0.88 21.03 -6.88
C GLY A 5 -0.64 20.04 -8.01
N ALA A 6 0.12 20.43 -9.04
CA ALA A 6 0.09 19.89 -10.40
C ALA A 6 0.10 18.36 -10.63
N LEU A 7 0.48 17.54 -9.64
CA LEU A 7 0.50 16.07 -9.76
C LEU A 7 -0.86 15.43 -9.46
N THR A 8 -1.72 16.09 -8.69
CA THR A 8 -2.95 15.49 -8.13
C THR A 8 -4.12 15.56 -9.13
N ALA A 9 -4.37 16.74 -9.73
CA ALA A 9 -5.35 16.94 -10.80
C ALA A 9 -5.12 15.99 -11.98
N ARG A 10 -3.83 15.78 -12.32
CA ARG A 10 -3.44 14.95 -13.46
C ARG A 10 -3.92 13.51 -13.28
N ARG A 11 -3.91 12.97 -12.06
CA ARG A 11 -4.29 11.57 -11.81
C ARG A 11 -5.79 11.33 -11.88
N TYR A 12 -6.63 12.25 -11.38
CA TYR A 12 -8.09 12.15 -11.57
C TYR A 12 -8.48 12.09 -13.04
N ARG A 13 -7.95 13.04 -13.83
CA ARG A 13 -8.23 13.10 -15.26
C ARG A 13 -7.68 11.89 -16.00
N LEU A 14 -6.49 11.42 -15.61
CA LEU A 14 -5.85 10.26 -16.22
C LEU A 14 -6.67 8.98 -15.94
N ALA A 15 -7.04 8.73 -14.68
CA ALA A 15 -7.84 7.57 -14.29
C ALA A 15 -9.20 7.54 -15.01
N ARG A 16 -9.85 8.71 -15.11
CA ARG A 16 -11.09 8.85 -15.88
C ARG A 16 -10.91 8.50 -17.35
N LYS A 17 -9.84 9.01 -17.98
CA LYS A 17 -9.52 8.74 -19.38
C LYS A 17 -9.16 7.27 -19.62
N GLN A 18 -8.47 6.61 -18.68
CA GLN A 18 -8.17 5.18 -18.76
C GLN A 18 -9.44 4.32 -18.70
N LYS A 19 -10.47 4.77 -17.98
CA LYS A 19 -11.81 4.17 -18.01
C LYS A 19 -12.66 4.57 -19.21
N ASN A 20 -12.16 5.42 -20.11
CA ASN A 20 -12.86 5.90 -21.30
C ASN A 20 -14.24 6.54 -21.03
N ILE A 21 -14.39 7.24 -19.91
CA ILE A 21 -15.64 7.92 -19.55
C ILE A 21 -15.53 9.44 -19.62
N ALA A 22 -16.60 10.08 -20.10
CA ALA A 22 -16.69 11.54 -20.16
C ALA A 22 -16.79 12.16 -18.76
N LEU A 23 -16.39 13.42 -18.62
CA LEU A 23 -16.47 14.14 -17.34
C LEU A 23 -17.89 14.19 -16.78
N THR A 24 -18.88 14.43 -17.65
CA THR A 24 -20.31 14.45 -17.30
C THR A 24 -20.80 13.08 -16.82
N ALA A 25 -20.42 12.01 -17.53
CA ALA A 25 -20.76 10.65 -17.16
C ALA A 25 -20.15 10.27 -15.80
N ALA A 26 -18.86 10.55 -15.61
CA ALA A 26 -18.16 10.29 -14.35
C ALA A 26 -18.79 11.06 -13.16
N ALA A 27 -19.16 12.32 -13.36
CA ALA A 27 -19.84 13.12 -12.34
C ALA A 27 -21.18 12.51 -11.96
N LYS A 28 -21.99 12.11 -12.96
CA LYS A 28 -23.28 11.44 -12.74
C LYS A 28 -23.12 10.11 -12.01
N MET A 29 -22.16 9.27 -12.41
CA MET A 29 -21.88 7.98 -11.78
C MET A 29 -21.38 8.12 -10.34
N SER A 30 -20.65 9.20 -10.05
CA SER A 30 -20.12 9.48 -8.71
C SER A 30 -21.07 10.32 -7.84
N GLY A 31 -22.30 10.58 -8.31
CA GLY A 31 -23.28 11.35 -7.55
C GLY A 31 -22.88 12.82 -7.30
N VAL A 32 -21.97 13.40 -8.08
CA VAL A 32 -21.53 14.79 -7.93
C VAL A 32 -21.85 15.64 -9.14
N SER A 33 -21.86 16.96 -8.96
CA SER A 33 -22.06 17.89 -10.08
C SER A 33 -20.80 17.96 -10.97
N GLN A 34 -21.00 18.13 -12.28
CA GLN A 34 -19.89 18.29 -13.24
C GLN A 34 -18.89 19.41 -12.84
N PRO A 35 -19.33 20.59 -12.34
CA PRO A 35 -18.40 21.61 -11.84
C PRO A 35 -17.58 21.14 -10.64
N THR A 36 -18.14 20.29 -9.77
CA THR A 36 -17.43 19.72 -8.62
C THR A 36 -16.31 18.80 -9.09
N LEU A 37 -16.61 17.86 -9.99
CA LEU A 37 -15.58 16.96 -10.55
C LEU A 37 -14.54 17.74 -11.36
N SER A 38 -14.94 18.78 -12.09
CA SER A 38 -14.02 19.70 -12.79
C SER A 38 -13.11 20.46 -11.82
N ALA A 39 -13.61 20.85 -10.65
CA ALA A 39 -12.81 21.49 -9.61
C ALA A 39 -11.79 20.53 -9.00
N TRP A 40 -12.13 19.24 -8.85
CA TRP A 40 -11.19 18.20 -8.39
C TRP A 40 -10.11 17.93 -9.43
N GLU A 41 -10.49 17.71 -10.70
CA GLU A 41 -9.56 17.57 -11.83
C GLU A 41 -8.74 18.83 -12.14
N GLY A 42 -9.03 19.95 -11.47
CA GLY A 42 -8.30 21.20 -11.59
C GLY A 42 -7.69 21.68 -10.28
N GLU A 43 -7.66 20.85 -9.23
CA GLU A 43 -7.11 21.17 -7.90
C GLU A 43 -7.71 22.41 -7.20
N ARG A 44 -8.84 22.91 -7.69
CA ARG A 44 -9.55 24.04 -7.09
C ARG A 44 -10.26 23.64 -5.80
N LYS A 45 -10.66 22.38 -5.70
CA LYS A 45 -11.35 21.80 -4.54
C LYS A 45 -10.83 20.39 -4.28
N ASN A 46 -10.77 20.00 -3.01
CA ASN A 46 -10.47 18.64 -2.62
C ASN A 46 -11.79 17.85 -2.42
N PRO A 47 -11.86 16.57 -2.81
CA PRO A 47 -13.00 15.72 -2.49
C PRO A 47 -13.07 15.41 -0.99
N SER A 48 -14.25 15.01 -0.51
CA SER A 48 -14.36 14.35 0.80
C SER A 48 -13.73 12.96 0.76
N VAL A 49 -13.55 12.34 1.92
CA VAL A 49 -13.08 10.95 2.01
C VAL A 49 -14.03 10.01 1.28
N ASP A 50 -15.34 10.13 1.49
CA ASP A 50 -16.34 9.28 0.83
C ASP A 50 -16.31 9.44 -0.69
N SER A 51 -16.23 10.68 -1.17
CA SER A 51 -16.07 10.96 -2.60
C SER A 51 -14.79 10.35 -3.15
N LEU A 52 -13.68 10.45 -2.41
CA LEU A 52 -12.41 9.88 -2.82
C LEU A 52 -12.48 8.35 -2.96
N ILE A 53 -13.15 7.66 -2.02
CA ILE A 53 -13.37 6.21 -2.06
C ILE A 53 -14.23 5.85 -3.28
N GLN A 54 -15.37 6.50 -3.46
CA GLN A 54 -16.28 6.25 -4.59
C GLN A 54 -15.58 6.45 -5.95
N MET A 55 -14.75 7.49 -6.07
CA MET A 55 -13.97 7.74 -7.28
C MET A 55 -12.91 6.66 -7.51
N SER A 56 -12.27 6.16 -6.44
CA SER A 56 -11.28 5.09 -6.53
C SER A 56 -11.91 3.78 -7.05
N GLU A 57 -13.11 3.45 -6.57
CA GLU A 57 -13.89 2.31 -7.03
C GLU A 57 -14.35 2.48 -8.48
N LEU A 58 -14.93 3.63 -8.82
CA LEU A 58 -15.36 3.95 -10.18
C LEU A 58 -14.21 3.82 -11.18
N TYR A 59 -13.03 4.30 -10.80
CA TYR A 59 -11.85 4.28 -11.66
C TYR A 59 -11.02 3.00 -11.55
N GLY A 60 -11.33 2.10 -10.61
CA GLY A 60 -10.57 0.86 -10.38
C GLY A 60 -9.11 1.13 -10.04
N VAL A 61 -8.83 2.16 -9.25
CA VAL A 61 -7.49 2.53 -8.77
C VAL A 61 -7.48 2.56 -7.24
N SER A 62 -6.30 2.54 -6.63
CA SER A 62 -6.22 2.71 -5.17
C SER A 62 -6.63 4.13 -4.75
N VAL A 63 -7.14 4.26 -3.53
CA VAL A 63 -7.46 5.56 -2.91
C VAL A 63 -6.24 6.47 -2.92
N ASP A 64 -5.04 5.92 -2.68
CA ASP A 64 -3.77 6.67 -2.65
C ASP A 64 -3.30 7.15 -4.02
N TYR A 65 -3.74 6.48 -5.09
CA TYR A 65 -3.41 6.88 -6.45
C TYR A 65 -3.94 8.28 -6.74
N LEU A 66 -5.23 8.52 -6.52
CA LEU A 66 -5.92 9.77 -6.87
C LEU A 66 -5.30 11.06 -6.27
N PRO A 67 -4.96 11.14 -4.96
CA PRO A 67 -4.35 12.30 -4.33
C PRO A 67 -2.88 12.49 -4.69
N GLY A 68 -2.27 11.66 -5.55
CA GLY A 68 -0.88 11.85 -5.91
C GLY A 68 0.12 11.32 -4.88
N LEU A 69 -0.31 10.48 -3.93
CA LEU A 69 0.59 9.98 -2.89
C LEU A 69 1.65 9.09 -3.56
N PRO A 70 2.95 9.32 -3.27
CA PRO A 70 4.02 8.48 -3.79
C PRO A 70 4.00 7.15 -3.05
N GLU A 71 4.30 6.05 -3.76
CA GLU A 71 4.45 4.73 -3.14
C GLU A 71 5.50 4.74 -2.01
N ALA A 72 6.49 5.63 -2.09
CA ALA A 72 7.48 5.83 -1.03
C ALA A 72 6.91 6.32 0.32
N ARG A 73 5.61 6.67 0.41
CA ARG A 73 4.92 6.94 1.70
C ARG A 73 4.49 5.68 2.43
N TYR A 74 4.69 4.49 1.87
CA TYR A 74 4.85 3.32 2.72
C TYR A 74 6.15 3.52 3.52
N HIS A 75 6.08 4.31 4.59
CA HIS A 75 7.06 4.42 5.67
C HIS A 75 7.25 3.08 6.42
N ARG A 76 6.67 2.02 5.86
CA ARG A 76 6.75 0.61 6.22
C ARG A 76 7.55 -0.18 5.18
N ALA A 77 8.48 0.45 4.46
CA ALA A 77 9.38 -0.26 3.54
C ALA A 77 10.17 -1.36 4.29
N ASP A 78 10.47 -1.11 5.57
CA ASP A 78 11.00 -2.08 6.54
C ASP A 78 10.09 -3.31 6.74
N LEU A 79 8.77 -3.20 6.51
CA LEU A 79 7.86 -4.34 6.58
C LEU A 79 7.81 -5.15 5.28
N ILE A 80 8.18 -4.56 4.14
CA ILE A 80 8.12 -5.19 2.81
C ILE A 80 9.50 -5.74 2.40
N GLN A 81 10.59 -5.15 2.90
CA GLN A 81 11.93 -5.61 2.64
C GLN A 81 12.28 -6.83 3.52
N PRO A 82 13.14 -7.74 3.03
CA PRO A 82 13.68 -8.82 3.84
C PRO A 82 14.29 -8.31 5.14
N VAL A 83 13.89 -8.89 6.27
CA VAL A 83 14.51 -8.69 7.58
C VAL A 83 15.96 -9.17 7.51
N PRO A 84 16.97 -8.30 7.73
CA PRO A 84 18.35 -8.72 7.86
C PRO A 84 18.52 -9.74 8.98
N VAL A 85 19.32 -10.78 8.75
CA VAL A 85 19.48 -11.88 9.71
C VAL A 85 20.09 -11.38 11.02
N GLU A 86 20.91 -10.33 10.94
CA GLU A 86 21.61 -9.70 12.06
C GLU A 86 20.63 -9.07 13.07
N ILE A 87 19.46 -8.63 12.60
CA ILE A 87 18.44 -8.00 13.45
C ILE A 87 17.33 -8.96 13.87
N LEU A 88 17.34 -10.22 13.42
CA LEU A 88 16.32 -11.22 13.80
C LEU A 88 16.13 -11.35 15.32
N PRO A 89 17.17 -11.27 16.18
CA PRO A 89 16.98 -11.33 17.62
C PRO A 89 16.09 -10.22 18.21
N VAL A 90 15.97 -9.07 17.53
CA VAL A 90 15.06 -7.98 17.95
C VAL A 90 13.59 -8.42 17.84
N PHE A 91 13.31 -9.42 17.00
CA PHE A 91 11.99 -10.00 16.82
C PHE A 91 11.73 -11.18 17.77
N HIS A 92 12.51 -11.34 18.85
CA HIS A 92 12.11 -12.25 19.91
C HIS A 92 10.71 -11.86 20.40
N GLU A 93 9.79 -12.82 20.42
CA GLU A 93 8.35 -12.60 20.69
C GLU A 93 7.54 -11.86 19.60
N MET A 94 8.16 -11.40 18.52
CA MET A 94 7.48 -10.87 17.33
C MET A 94 7.55 -11.87 16.17
N PRO A 95 6.42 -12.34 15.62
CA PRO A 95 6.46 -13.28 14.52
C PRO A 95 6.99 -12.62 13.23
N VAL A 96 7.91 -13.30 12.55
CA VAL A 96 8.34 -13.00 11.18
C VAL A 96 7.59 -13.89 10.20
N PHE A 97 7.62 -13.55 8.91
CA PHE A 97 6.86 -14.23 7.87
C PHE A 97 7.76 -14.69 6.73
N SER A 98 7.64 -15.95 6.33
CA SER A 98 8.19 -16.48 5.10
C SER A 98 7.07 -16.75 4.10
N ASN A 99 7.23 -16.28 2.85
CA ASN A 99 6.25 -16.60 1.80
C ASN A 99 6.15 -18.11 1.50
N ARG A 100 7.17 -18.90 1.89
CA ARG A 100 7.22 -20.35 1.67
C ARG A 100 6.66 -21.13 2.86
N TYR A 101 7.00 -20.73 4.07
CA TYR A 101 6.73 -21.51 5.29
C TYR A 101 5.72 -20.86 6.23
N GLY A 102 5.20 -19.67 5.89
CA GLY A 102 4.26 -18.93 6.71
C GLY A 102 4.94 -18.21 7.87
N ARG A 103 4.19 -18.01 8.96
CA ARG A 103 4.68 -17.30 10.14
C ARG A 103 5.68 -18.17 10.92
N ALA A 104 6.72 -17.52 11.44
CA ALA A 104 7.73 -18.11 12.31
C ALA A 104 7.94 -17.22 13.54
N MET A 105 8.09 -17.82 14.72
CA MET A 105 8.63 -17.13 15.89
C MET A 105 10.15 -17.19 15.89
N VAL A 106 10.78 -16.10 16.32
CA VAL A 106 12.22 -16.07 16.56
C VAL A 106 12.50 -16.51 18.01
N ASP A 107 13.08 -17.69 18.16
CA ASP A 107 13.59 -18.19 19.43
C ASP A 107 15.06 -17.78 19.56
N THR A 108 15.34 -16.80 20.42
CA THR A 108 16.72 -16.34 20.66
C THR A 108 17.44 -17.16 21.71
N ILE A 109 16.71 -17.99 22.47
CA ILE A 109 17.26 -18.88 23.49
C ILE A 109 17.93 -20.05 22.79
N GLU A 110 17.20 -20.73 21.91
CA GLU A 110 17.70 -21.86 21.12
C GLU A 110 18.40 -21.42 19.82
N GLY A 111 18.18 -20.17 19.40
CA GLY A 111 18.73 -19.63 18.16
C GLY A 111 18.06 -20.21 16.91
N GLU A 112 16.76 -20.46 16.96
CA GLU A 112 15.96 -21.09 15.91
C GLU A 112 14.76 -20.24 15.47
N LEU A 113 14.22 -20.56 14.30
CA LEU A 113 12.93 -20.10 13.81
C LEU A 113 11.92 -21.23 13.95
N LEU A 114 10.86 -21.01 14.72
CA LEU A 114 9.77 -21.96 14.89
C LEU A 114 8.58 -21.57 14.02
N PHE A 115 8.35 -22.32 12.93
CA PHE A 115 7.23 -22.08 12.03
C PHE A 115 5.92 -22.66 12.56
N ALA A 116 4.79 -22.06 12.18
CA ALA A 116 3.46 -22.49 12.60
C ALA A 116 3.11 -23.94 12.20
N ASN A 117 3.80 -24.50 11.20
CA ASN A 117 3.67 -25.90 10.79
C ASN A 117 4.57 -26.86 11.60
N GLY A 118 5.23 -26.38 12.65
CA GLY A 118 6.11 -27.16 13.52
C GLY A 118 7.55 -27.31 13.02
N ILE A 119 7.87 -26.79 11.83
CA ILE A 119 9.24 -26.83 11.30
C ILE A 119 10.14 -25.89 12.10
N ARG A 120 11.36 -26.34 12.36
CA ARG A 120 12.42 -25.54 12.99
C ARG A 120 13.57 -25.34 12.01
N MET A 121 14.08 -24.12 11.92
CA MET A 121 15.23 -23.80 11.05
C MET A 121 16.18 -22.79 11.69
N PRO A 122 17.48 -22.85 11.40
CA PRO A 122 18.39 -21.81 11.85
C PRO A 122 18.12 -20.47 11.12
N PRO A 123 18.29 -19.31 11.78
CA PRO A 123 18.07 -17.98 11.20
C PRO A 123 18.88 -17.70 9.92
N LYS A 124 20.09 -18.29 9.83
CA LYS A 124 20.99 -18.18 8.68
C LYS A 124 20.63 -19.14 7.52
N CYS A 125 19.52 -19.86 7.63
CA CYS A 125 19.11 -20.83 6.61
C CYS A 125 18.88 -20.13 5.26
N THR A 126 19.58 -20.59 4.22
CA THR A 126 19.43 -20.05 2.86
C THR A 126 18.05 -20.34 2.26
N LEU A 127 17.31 -21.31 2.80
CA LEU A 127 15.93 -21.62 2.42
C LEU A 127 14.92 -20.61 2.98
N CYS A 128 15.31 -19.83 4.00
CA CYS A 128 14.52 -18.76 4.60
C CYS A 128 14.89 -17.36 4.08
N ARG A 129 15.62 -17.26 2.95
CA ARG A 129 15.94 -15.98 2.32
C ARG A 129 14.63 -15.25 2.03
N ARG A 130 14.41 -14.10 2.69
CA ARG A 130 13.21 -13.24 2.65
C ARG A 130 12.17 -13.52 3.75
N LEU A 131 12.62 -13.53 5.00
CA LEU A 131 11.69 -13.27 6.11
C LEU A 131 11.25 -11.81 6.07
N LEU A 132 9.96 -11.57 6.28
CA LEU A 132 9.33 -10.26 6.31
C LEU A 132 8.70 -10.04 7.69
N GLN A 133 8.43 -8.79 8.05
CA GLN A 133 7.73 -8.49 9.30
C GLN A 133 6.22 -8.75 9.20
N GLN A 134 5.68 -8.83 7.97
CA GLN A 134 4.27 -9.13 7.69
C GLN A 134 4.12 -9.76 6.30
N PRO A 135 3.00 -10.47 6.02
CA PRO A 135 2.66 -10.85 4.65
C PRO A 135 2.40 -9.61 3.78
N VAL A 136 2.78 -9.71 2.50
CA VAL A 136 2.52 -8.69 1.46
C VAL A 136 1.32 -9.13 0.64
#